data_AF-A0A7C3E832-F1
#
_entry.id   AF-A0A7C3E832-F1
#
_cell.length_a   1.000
_cell.length_b   1.000
_cell.length_c   1.000
_cell.angle_alpha   90.00
_cell.angle_beta   90.00
_cell.angle_gamma   90.00
#
_symmetry.space_group_name_H-M   'P 1'
#
loop_
_entity.id
_entity.type
_entity.pdbx_description
1 polymer ?
#
loop_
_entity_poly.entity_id
_entity_poly.type
_entity_poly.pdbx_seq_one_letter_code
_entity_poly.pdbx_strand_id
1 'polypeptide(L)'
;MECPNCGAQNADDAESCASCGASLKDSSGLPPKTSGLAISSLVLGAIGLLSCGVLFPLSIAGLILGIVAFRQVNRTGGRLKGRELAVVGMAVSAGALILMVAVGIITAMLFPVFVRAREAARKSFCLSNMSQLGMAIQTYTADYDDTLPSSAVYAYSKKWSPEDFKAFASQRGNLPPSPADKNYTWPMLLYNYMKDKDVIFCPSDPVKNGVVLQDTKVSYYWKAAVDCAWYGGQDGRGRPARRYADFAYPEDQILLWEHNGWHWEEERMGAADGVTINTLFIDGHAASKKIRDSGYKQSENPPSPLPACGVGEPAWFNYNFSANTFSRSANWDPRAWGDNLP
;
A
#
# COMPACT_ATOMS: atom_id res chain seq x y z
N MET A 1 47.88 -68.94 -18.88
CA MET A 1 46.44 -68.67 -18.67
C MET A 1 45.56 -69.39 -19.69
N GLU A 2 44.36 -69.83 -19.31
CA GLU A 2 43.42 -70.56 -20.19
C GLU A 2 42.50 -69.59 -20.94
N CYS A 3 42.32 -69.78 -22.25
CA CYS A 3 41.53 -68.87 -23.07
C CYS A 3 40.03 -69.04 -22.80
N PRO A 4 39.30 -67.99 -22.40
CA PRO A 4 37.87 -68.10 -22.10
C PRO A 4 36.99 -68.39 -23.33
N ASN A 5 37.52 -68.20 -24.54
CA ASN A 5 36.77 -68.39 -25.78
C ASN A 5 36.90 -69.81 -26.36
N CYS A 6 38.05 -70.46 -26.19
CA CYS A 6 38.30 -71.78 -26.79
C CYS A 6 38.95 -72.81 -25.85
N GLY A 7 39.22 -72.46 -24.59
CA GLY A 7 39.83 -73.35 -23.60
C GLY A 7 41.32 -73.66 -23.83
N ALA A 8 41.96 -73.04 -24.83
CA ALA A 8 43.38 -73.29 -25.10
C ALA A 8 44.27 -72.69 -24.01
N GLN A 9 45.30 -73.42 -23.57
CA GLN A 9 46.34 -72.90 -22.70
C GLN A 9 47.29 -71.98 -23.46
N ASN A 10 47.52 -70.79 -22.92
CA ASN A 10 48.44 -69.79 -23.45
C ASN A 10 49.47 -69.41 -22.38
N ALA A 11 50.63 -68.85 -22.79
CA ALA A 11 51.61 -68.30 -21.87
C ALA A 11 50.98 -67.23 -20.97
N ASP A 12 51.51 -67.07 -19.76
CA ASP A 12 50.89 -66.19 -18.75
C ASP A 12 50.96 -64.70 -19.09
N ASP A 13 51.78 -64.32 -20.08
CA ASP A 13 51.96 -62.97 -20.61
C ASP A 13 51.42 -62.77 -22.04
N ALA A 14 50.74 -63.78 -22.61
CA ALA A 14 50.23 -63.72 -23.97
C ALA A 14 49.09 -62.69 -24.12
N GLU A 15 49.25 -61.69 -25.00
CA GLU A 15 48.23 -60.66 -25.25
C GLU A 15 47.03 -61.16 -26.08
N SER A 16 47.24 -62.20 -26.88
CA SER A 16 46.24 -62.83 -27.73
C SER A 16 46.40 -64.36 -27.73
N CYS A 17 45.28 -65.05 -27.88
CA CYS A 17 45.24 -66.51 -27.88
C CYS A 17 45.87 -67.05 -29.15
N ALA A 18 46.88 -67.90 -29.02
CA ALA A 18 47.59 -68.48 -30.16
C ALA A 18 46.69 -69.38 -31.04
N SER A 19 45.69 -70.07 -30.44
CA SER A 19 44.80 -70.97 -31.19
C SER A 19 43.63 -70.29 -31.92
N CYS A 20 43.09 -69.18 -31.42
CA CYS A 20 41.89 -68.57 -32.01
C CYS A 20 42.00 -67.05 -32.24
N GLY A 21 43.12 -66.43 -31.90
CA GLY A 21 43.35 -65.00 -32.03
C GLY A 21 42.58 -64.13 -31.01
N ALA A 22 41.79 -64.71 -30.11
CA ALA A 22 41.02 -63.95 -29.12
C ALA A 22 41.95 -63.19 -28.15
N SER A 23 41.67 -61.92 -27.88
CA SER A 23 42.47 -61.14 -26.93
C SER A 23 42.33 -61.72 -25.51
N LEU A 24 43.47 -61.99 -24.86
CA LEU A 24 43.55 -62.56 -23.52
C LEU A 24 43.75 -61.48 -22.44
N LYS A 25 44.11 -60.26 -22.85
CA LYS A 25 44.04 -59.08 -21.99
C LYS A 25 42.58 -58.75 -21.74
N ASP A 26 42.11 -59.11 -20.56
CA ASP A 26 40.80 -58.72 -20.08
C ASP A 26 40.74 -57.17 -20.06
N SER A 27 39.96 -56.59 -20.97
CA SER A 27 39.71 -55.14 -20.99
C SER A 27 38.81 -54.71 -19.82
N SER A 28 38.48 -55.64 -18.90
CA SER A 28 37.81 -55.40 -17.62
C SER A 28 38.68 -54.66 -16.58
N GLY A 29 40.00 -54.50 -16.83
CA GLY A 29 40.91 -53.85 -15.89
C GLY A 29 40.73 -52.33 -15.71
N LEU A 30 39.88 -51.67 -16.50
CA LEU A 30 39.56 -50.27 -16.29
C LEU A 30 38.45 -50.14 -15.23
N PRO A 31 38.69 -49.44 -14.11
CA PRO A 31 37.70 -49.29 -13.08
C PRO A 31 36.41 -48.70 -13.69
N PRO A 32 35.23 -49.23 -13.31
CA PRO A 32 33.96 -48.79 -13.87
C PRO A 32 33.78 -47.28 -13.66
N LYS A 33 33.61 -46.54 -14.76
CA LYS A 33 33.48 -45.08 -14.74
C LYS A 33 32.10 -44.66 -14.22
N THR A 34 32.07 -43.65 -13.35
CA THR A 34 30.82 -43.03 -12.88
C THR A 34 30.21 -42.16 -13.98
N SER A 35 28.89 -42.21 -14.14
CA SER A 35 28.19 -41.37 -15.11
C SER A 35 28.31 -39.87 -14.76
N GLY A 36 28.91 -39.08 -15.65
CA GLY A 36 28.99 -37.62 -15.47
C GLY A 36 27.60 -36.97 -15.38
N LEU A 37 26.60 -37.52 -16.10
CA LEU A 37 25.22 -37.04 -16.05
C LEU A 37 24.57 -37.24 -14.68
N ALA A 38 24.93 -38.31 -13.95
CA ALA A 38 24.43 -38.56 -12.60
C ALA A 38 24.98 -37.53 -11.59
N ILE A 39 26.27 -37.16 -11.73
CA ILE A 39 26.90 -36.13 -10.91
C ILE A 39 26.29 -34.76 -11.23
N SER A 40 26.13 -34.42 -12.52
CA SER A 40 25.52 -33.15 -12.94
C SER A 40 24.08 -33.02 -12.45
N SER A 41 23.28 -34.09 -12.49
CA SER A 41 21.92 -34.11 -11.94
C SER A 41 21.90 -33.77 -10.45
N LEU A 42 22.79 -34.39 -9.67
CA LEU A 42 22.89 -34.15 -8.24
C LEU A 42 23.30 -32.71 -7.92
N VAL A 43 24.33 -32.19 -8.61
CA VAL A 43 24.83 -30.82 -8.41
C VAL A 43 23.76 -29.79 -8.77
N LEU A 44 23.07 -29.96 -9.90
CA LEU A 44 22.00 -29.06 -10.33
C LEU A 44 20.79 -29.10 -9.39
N GLY A 45 20.42 -30.30 -8.90
CA GLY A 45 19.38 -30.45 -7.88
C GLY A 45 19.74 -29.75 -6.58
N ALA A 46 20.98 -29.90 -6.11
CA ALA A 46 21.46 -29.24 -4.90
C ALA A 46 21.51 -27.70 -5.04
N ILE A 47 22.01 -27.18 -6.16
CA ILE A 47 22.02 -25.74 -6.45
C ILE A 47 20.59 -25.19 -6.55
N GLY A 48 19.69 -25.93 -7.19
CA GLY A 48 18.28 -25.57 -7.31
C GLY A 48 17.58 -25.45 -5.95
N LEU A 49 17.87 -26.37 -5.03
CA LEU A 49 17.37 -26.32 -3.66
C LEU A 49 17.96 -25.15 -2.87
N LEU A 50 19.28 -24.97 -2.91
CA LEU A 50 19.99 -23.91 -2.18
C LEU A 50 19.66 -22.49 -2.66
N SER A 51 19.29 -22.33 -3.92
CA SER A 51 18.90 -21.04 -4.50
C SER A 51 17.44 -20.64 -4.22
N CYS A 52 16.73 -21.35 -3.34
CA CYS A 52 15.33 -21.09 -2.98
C CYS A 52 14.41 -20.87 -4.19
N GLY A 53 14.69 -21.56 -5.30
CA GLY A 53 13.89 -21.49 -6.51
C GLY A 53 14.12 -20.30 -7.44
N VAL A 54 15.05 -19.40 -7.14
CA VAL A 54 15.44 -18.31 -8.06
C VAL A 54 15.94 -18.87 -9.40
N LEU A 55 16.56 -20.04 -9.37
CA LEU A 55 17.05 -20.75 -10.55
C LEU A 55 16.22 -22.02 -10.83
N PHE A 56 14.88 -21.92 -10.79
CA PHE A 56 13.99 -23.05 -11.05
C PHE A 56 14.31 -23.87 -12.33
N PRO A 57 14.80 -23.28 -13.45
CA PRO A 57 15.15 -24.06 -14.64
C PRO A 57 16.28 -25.07 -14.40
N LEU A 58 17.18 -24.81 -13.46
CA LEU A 58 18.25 -25.75 -13.08
C LEU A 58 17.71 -26.99 -12.40
N SER A 59 16.64 -26.88 -11.60
CA SER A 59 15.99 -28.03 -10.96
C SER A 59 15.31 -28.93 -12.00
N ILE A 60 14.72 -28.35 -13.04
CA ILE A 60 14.13 -29.09 -14.17
C ILE A 60 15.23 -29.80 -14.97
N ALA A 61 16.32 -29.10 -15.29
CA ALA A 61 17.48 -29.69 -15.96
C ALA A 61 18.08 -30.84 -15.14
N GLY A 62 18.23 -30.65 -13.82
CA GLY A 62 18.71 -31.69 -12.89
C GLY A 62 17.81 -32.93 -12.89
N LEU A 63 16.49 -32.76 -12.91
CA LEU A 63 15.53 -33.86 -12.99
C LEU A 63 15.63 -34.61 -14.32
N ILE A 64 15.68 -33.89 -15.45
CA ILE A 64 15.80 -34.49 -16.78
C ILE A 64 17.10 -35.29 -16.89
N LEU A 65 18.24 -34.71 -16.48
CA LEU A 65 19.54 -35.39 -16.49
C LEU A 65 19.55 -36.60 -15.56
N GLY A 66 18.87 -36.53 -14.42
CA GLY A 66 18.70 -37.66 -13.50
C GLY A 66 17.98 -38.84 -14.14
N ILE A 67 16.85 -38.57 -14.83
CA ILE A 67 16.07 -39.59 -15.55
C ILE A 67 16.90 -40.23 -16.68
N VAL A 68 17.62 -39.41 -17.46
CA VAL A 68 18.48 -39.89 -18.55
C VAL A 68 19.62 -40.75 -18.00
N ALA A 69 20.31 -40.29 -16.95
CA ALA A 69 21.39 -41.03 -16.30
C ALA A 69 20.90 -42.36 -15.72
N PHE A 70 19.73 -42.38 -15.08
CA PHE A 70 19.13 -43.60 -14.53
C PHE A 70 18.84 -44.62 -15.63
N ARG A 71 18.21 -44.20 -16.74
CA ARG A 71 17.95 -45.07 -17.89
C ARG A 71 19.23 -45.60 -18.53
N GLN A 72 20.29 -44.78 -18.62
CA GLN A 72 21.57 -45.18 -19.20
C GLN A 72 22.32 -46.20 -18.33
N VAL A 73 22.35 -46.01 -17.01
CA VAL A 73 23.00 -46.96 -16.08
C VAL A 73 22.26 -48.30 -16.08
N ASN A 74 20.92 -48.29 -16.12
CA ASN A 74 20.14 -49.54 -16.14
C ASN A 74 20.30 -50.35 -17.44
N ARG A 75 20.63 -49.69 -18.56
CA ARG A 75 20.85 -50.36 -19.87
C ARG A 75 22.26 -50.91 -20.06
N THR A 76 23.23 -50.52 -19.24
CA THR A 76 24.66 -50.81 -19.49
C THR A 76 25.21 -52.05 -18.77
N GLY A 77 24.36 -52.83 -18.11
CA GLY A 77 24.74 -54.15 -17.57
C GLY A 77 25.93 -54.14 -16.59
N GLY A 78 26.21 -53.00 -15.92
CA GLY A 78 27.32 -52.84 -14.99
C GLY A 78 28.53 -52.05 -15.50
N ARG A 79 28.58 -51.64 -16.78
CA ARG A 79 29.69 -50.83 -17.33
C ARG A 79 29.76 -49.38 -16.79
N LEU A 80 28.66 -48.84 -16.29
CA LEU A 80 28.58 -47.51 -15.68
C LEU A 80 28.06 -47.61 -14.25
N LYS A 81 28.70 -46.90 -13.31
CA LYS A 81 28.23 -46.75 -11.92
C LYS A 81 27.55 -45.39 -11.71
N GLY A 82 26.74 -45.27 -10.66
CA GLY A 82 26.07 -44.02 -10.28
C GLY A 82 24.54 -44.07 -10.27
N ARG A 83 23.92 -45.26 -10.24
CA ARG A 83 22.47 -45.41 -10.09
C ARG A 83 21.97 -44.70 -8.83
N GLU A 84 22.66 -44.90 -7.70
CA GLU A 84 22.29 -44.28 -6.42
C GLU A 84 22.38 -42.74 -6.50
N LEU A 85 23.47 -42.23 -7.10
CA LEU A 85 23.65 -40.78 -7.33
C LEU A 85 22.54 -40.20 -8.22
N ALA A 86 22.14 -40.90 -9.28
CA ALA A 86 21.05 -40.46 -10.16
C ALA A 86 19.69 -40.47 -9.44
N VAL A 87 19.44 -41.46 -8.58
CA VAL A 87 18.20 -41.54 -7.77
C VAL A 87 18.15 -40.39 -6.76
N VAL A 88 19.26 -40.12 -6.07
CA VAL A 88 19.36 -38.99 -5.13
C VAL A 88 19.16 -37.66 -5.87
N GLY A 89 19.81 -37.46 -7.02
CA GLY A 89 19.64 -36.27 -7.86
C GLY A 89 18.19 -36.06 -8.28
N MET A 90 17.52 -37.10 -8.78
CA MET A 90 16.08 -37.03 -9.13
C MET A 90 15.21 -36.69 -7.92
N ALA A 91 15.43 -37.33 -6.77
CA ALA A 91 14.64 -37.10 -5.57
C ALA A 91 14.81 -35.68 -5.04
N VAL A 92 16.04 -35.16 -5.00
CA VAL A 92 16.34 -33.79 -4.58
C VAL A 92 15.70 -32.78 -5.54
N SER A 93 15.86 -32.96 -6.86
CA SER A 93 15.23 -32.07 -7.85
C SER A 93 13.70 -32.10 -7.77
N ALA A 94 13.09 -33.28 -7.61
CA ALA A 94 11.63 -33.40 -7.45
C ALA A 94 11.13 -32.73 -6.16
N GLY A 95 11.84 -32.93 -5.04
CA GLY A 95 11.51 -32.28 -3.77
C GLY A 95 11.60 -30.76 -3.85
N ALA A 96 12.63 -30.22 -4.52
CA ALA A 96 12.76 -28.78 -4.76
C ALA A 96 11.61 -28.22 -5.60
N LEU A 97 11.17 -28.94 -6.65
CA LEU A 97 10.03 -28.55 -7.47
C LEU A 97 8.72 -28.51 -6.67
N ILE A 98 8.44 -29.55 -5.88
CA ILE A 98 7.24 -29.60 -5.01
C ILE A 98 7.26 -28.44 -4.01
N LEU A 99 8.40 -28.18 -3.38
CA LEU A 99 8.56 -27.08 -2.44
C LEU A 99 8.29 -25.72 -3.10
N MET A 100 8.84 -25.47 -4.29
CA MET A 100 8.61 -24.22 -5.03
C MET A 100 7.13 -24.02 -5.39
N VAL A 101 6.45 -25.09 -5.83
CA VAL A 101 5.01 -25.04 -6.11
C VAL A 101 4.23 -24.71 -4.84
N ALA A 102 4.55 -25.36 -3.71
CA ALA A 102 3.89 -25.10 -2.43
C ALA A 102 4.10 -23.65 -1.96
N VAL A 103 5.34 -23.15 -1.96
CA VAL A 103 5.65 -21.77 -1.57
C VAL A 103 4.99 -20.75 -2.50
N GLY A 104 4.94 -21.04 -3.80
CA GLY A 104 4.26 -20.20 -4.79
C GLY A 104 2.77 -20.07 -4.51
N ILE A 105 2.09 -21.17 -4.19
CA ILE A 105 0.66 -21.17 -3.83
C ILE A 105 0.43 -20.35 -2.55
N ILE A 106 1.24 -20.58 -1.50
CA ILE A 106 1.13 -19.85 -0.24
C ILE A 106 1.32 -18.34 -0.47
N THR A 107 2.38 -17.97 -1.21
CA THR A 107 2.68 -16.56 -1.52
C THR A 107 1.58 -15.92 -2.35
N ALA A 108 1.02 -16.64 -3.33
CA ALA A 108 -0.09 -16.15 -4.14
C ALA A 108 -1.36 -15.87 -3.31
N MET A 109 -1.62 -16.67 -2.26
CA MET A 109 -2.74 -16.43 -1.35
C MET A 109 -2.44 -15.32 -0.32
N LEU A 110 -1.20 -15.23 0.16
CA LEU A 110 -0.80 -14.25 1.18
C LEU A 110 -0.62 -12.83 0.61
N PHE A 111 -0.12 -12.70 -0.61
CA PHE A 111 0.15 -11.41 -1.23
C PHE A 111 -1.09 -10.47 -1.27
N PRO A 112 -2.27 -10.89 -1.75
CA PRO A 112 -3.45 -10.02 -1.75
C PRO A 112 -3.88 -9.63 -0.33
N VAL A 113 -3.75 -10.55 0.64
CA VAL A 113 -4.09 -10.26 2.05
C VAL A 113 -3.14 -9.23 2.63
N PHE A 114 -1.84 -9.32 2.33
CA PHE A 114 -0.84 -8.36 2.79
C PHE A 114 -1.08 -6.95 2.24
N VAL A 115 -1.44 -6.83 0.96
CA VAL A 115 -1.80 -5.53 0.36
C VAL A 115 -3.00 -4.91 1.08
N ARG A 116 -4.06 -5.69 1.32
CA ARG A 116 -5.26 -5.26 2.05
C ARG A 116 -4.94 -4.85 3.49
N ALA A 117 -4.12 -5.62 4.19
CA ALA A 117 -3.71 -5.33 5.56
C ALA A 117 -2.88 -4.04 5.66
N ARG A 118 -1.97 -3.81 4.70
CA ARG A 118 -1.18 -2.58 4.63
C ARG A 118 -2.05 -1.35 4.41
N GLU A 119 -3.08 -1.45 3.56
CA GLU A 119 -4.00 -0.34 3.32
C GLU A 119 -4.89 -0.07 4.53
N ALA A 120 -5.38 -1.11 5.22
CA ALA A 120 -6.09 -0.95 6.49
C ALA A 120 -5.23 -0.22 7.56
N ALA A 121 -3.94 -0.53 7.62
CA ALA A 121 -3.00 0.15 8.50
C ALA A 121 -2.84 1.63 8.13
N ARG A 122 -2.66 1.95 6.84
CA ARG A 122 -2.57 3.33 6.36
C ARG A 122 -3.82 4.15 6.67
N LYS A 123 -5.02 3.56 6.50
CA LYS A 123 -6.28 4.19 6.93
C LYS A 123 -6.28 4.54 8.41
N SER A 124 -5.82 3.62 9.24
CA SER A 124 -5.73 3.85 10.68
C SER A 124 -4.74 4.98 11.01
N PHE A 125 -3.65 5.10 10.25
CA PHE A 125 -2.73 6.22 10.37
C PHE A 125 -3.36 7.55 9.94
N CYS A 126 -4.12 7.61 8.85
CA CYS A 126 -4.80 8.85 8.43
C CYS A 126 -5.81 9.33 9.50
N LEU A 127 -6.57 8.41 10.10
CA LEU A 127 -7.47 8.74 11.22
C LEU A 127 -6.70 9.21 12.47
N SER A 128 -5.56 8.59 12.77
CA SER A 128 -4.67 9.03 13.86
C SER A 128 -4.10 10.42 13.61
N ASN A 129 -3.73 10.73 12.36
CA ASN A 129 -3.28 12.06 11.96
C ASN A 129 -4.35 13.13 12.20
N MET A 130 -5.61 12.85 11.87
CA MET A 130 -6.73 13.75 12.19
C MET A 130 -6.91 13.94 13.70
N SER A 131 -6.75 12.88 14.51
CA SER A 131 -6.81 13.00 15.98
C SER A 131 -5.69 13.90 16.52
N GLN A 132 -4.48 13.80 15.95
CA GLN A 132 -3.36 14.68 16.28
C GLN A 132 -3.62 16.14 15.85
N LEU A 133 -4.24 16.35 14.69
CA LEU A 133 -4.70 17.67 14.26
C LEU A 133 -5.77 18.24 15.20
N GLY A 134 -6.70 17.40 15.68
CA GLY A 134 -7.68 17.78 16.70
C GLY A 134 -7.03 18.37 17.95
N MET A 135 -6.02 17.68 18.50
CA MET A 135 -5.25 18.20 19.63
C MET A 135 -4.52 19.51 19.31
N ALA A 136 -3.95 19.64 18.11
CA ALA A 136 -3.29 20.87 17.68
C ALA A 136 -4.28 22.06 17.60
N ILE A 137 -5.49 21.81 17.08
CA ILE A 137 -6.55 22.82 17.01
C ILE A 137 -7.03 23.20 18.41
N GLN A 138 -7.23 22.24 19.32
CA GLN A 138 -7.63 22.54 20.70
C GLN A 138 -6.57 23.35 21.47
N THR A 139 -5.29 23.09 21.19
CA THR A 139 -4.20 23.87 21.78
C THR A 139 -4.15 25.28 21.18
N TYR A 140 -4.38 25.41 19.86
CA TYR A 140 -4.51 26.69 19.19
C TYR A 140 -5.68 27.51 19.76
N THR A 141 -6.88 26.94 19.87
CA THR A 141 -8.05 27.68 20.37
C THR A 141 -7.83 28.18 21.80
N ALA A 142 -7.14 27.40 22.64
CA ALA A 142 -6.80 27.81 24.01
C ALA A 142 -5.89 29.07 24.06
N ASP A 143 -4.98 29.23 23.10
CA ASP A 143 -4.09 30.39 23.00
C ASP A 143 -4.77 31.62 22.37
N TYR A 144 -5.86 31.42 21.63
CA TYR A 144 -6.52 32.44 20.82
C TYR A 144 -7.99 32.68 21.24
N ASP A 145 -8.28 32.81 22.54
CA ASP A 145 -9.62 33.14 23.08
C ASP A 145 -10.75 32.25 22.53
N ASP A 146 -10.51 30.94 22.48
CA ASP A 146 -11.38 29.90 21.92
C ASP A 146 -11.65 30.03 20.41
N THR A 147 -10.92 30.88 19.68
CA THR A 147 -11.18 31.12 18.26
C THR A 147 -10.58 30.04 17.36
N LEU A 148 -11.36 29.60 16.36
CA LEU A 148 -10.87 28.66 15.35
C LEU A 148 -10.02 29.37 14.27
N PRO A 149 -9.04 28.68 13.65
CA PRO A 149 -8.27 29.19 12.53
C PRO A 149 -9.16 29.68 11.38
N SER A 150 -8.97 30.90 10.87
CA SER A 150 -9.89 31.54 9.92
C SER A 150 -9.28 31.95 8.58
N SER A 151 -9.99 31.77 7.46
CA SER A 151 -9.56 32.33 6.17
C SER A 151 -9.57 33.87 6.14
N ALA A 152 -10.09 34.54 7.19
CA ALA A 152 -9.94 35.99 7.37
C ALA A 152 -8.49 36.46 7.45
N VAL A 153 -7.59 35.58 7.90
CA VAL A 153 -6.15 35.86 7.89
C VAL A 153 -5.52 35.59 6.51
N TYR A 154 -6.24 34.93 5.61
CA TYR A 154 -5.85 34.75 4.23
C TYR A 154 -6.17 36.04 3.46
N ALA A 155 -5.13 36.69 2.92
CA ALA A 155 -5.21 37.97 2.19
C ALA A 155 -5.80 39.17 2.97
N TYR A 156 -6.09 39.06 4.28
CA TYR A 156 -6.69 40.12 5.12
C TYR A 156 -8.00 40.70 4.55
N SER A 157 -8.84 39.86 3.94
CA SER A 157 -10.11 40.29 3.36
C SER A 157 -11.24 40.35 4.41
N LYS A 158 -12.09 41.39 4.32
CA LYS A 158 -13.35 41.48 5.09
C LYS A 158 -14.53 40.78 4.42
N LYS A 159 -14.35 40.28 3.20
CA LYS A 159 -15.36 39.54 2.45
C LYS A 159 -14.88 38.12 2.24
N TRP A 160 -15.78 37.16 2.42
CA TRP A 160 -15.50 35.78 2.07
C TRP A 160 -15.34 35.66 0.55
N SER A 161 -14.27 35.02 0.09
CA SER A 161 -14.09 34.71 -1.33
C SER A 161 -13.85 33.21 -1.50
N PRO A 162 -14.48 32.57 -2.49
CA PRO A 162 -14.25 31.16 -2.80
C PRO A 162 -12.77 30.85 -3.09
N GLU A 163 -12.08 31.76 -3.76
CA GLU A 163 -10.69 31.60 -4.17
C GLU A 163 -9.73 31.62 -2.97
N ASP A 164 -9.91 32.58 -2.06
CA ASP A 164 -9.10 32.70 -0.85
C ASP A 164 -9.35 31.53 0.08
N PHE A 165 -10.63 31.19 0.30
CA PHE A 165 -10.99 30.04 1.10
C PHE A 165 -10.39 28.74 0.53
N LYS A 166 -10.47 28.55 -0.79
CA LYS A 166 -9.91 27.35 -1.44
C LYS A 166 -8.42 27.19 -1.17
N ALA A 167 -7.67 28.28 -1.21
CA ALA A 167 -6.26 28.25 -0.90
C ALA A 167 -6.02 28.01 0.60
N PHE A 168 -6.71 28.73 1.49
CA PHE A 168 -6.66 28.53 2.94
C PHE A 168 -6.90 27.06 3.33
N ALA A 169 -7.93 26.44 2.75
CA ALA A 169 -8.43 25.12 3.12
C ALA A 169 -7.60 23.95 2.58
N SER A 170 -6.97 24.11 1.41
CA SER A 170 -6.34 22.99 0.68
C SER A 170 -4.84 23.08 0.48
N GLN A 171 -4.22 24.25 0.69
CA GLN A 171 -2.79 24.40 0.44
C GLN A 171 -1.97 24.19 1.72
N ARG A 172 -0.81 23.55 1.55
CA ARG A 172 0.21 23.40 2.59
C ARG A 172 0.72 24.76 3.08
N GLY A 173 0.88 25.70 2.15
CA GLY A 173 1.56 26.97 2.39
C GLY A 173 3.07 26.80 2.60
N ASN A 174 3.72 27.87 3.06
CA ASN A 174 5.14 27.85 3.40
C ASN A 174 5.33 27.36 4.84
N LEU A 175 5.91 26.17 5.01
CA LEU A 175 6.22 25.59 6.32
C LEU A 175 7.74 25.40 6.44
N PRO A 176 8.41 25.97 7.47
CA PRO A 176 7.83 26.83 8.51
C PRO A 176 7.35 28.19 7.96
N PRO A 177 6.30 28.78 8.57
CA PRO A 177 5.84 30.11 8.18
C PRO A 177 6.90 31.18 8.49
N SER A 178 7.02 32.14 7.59
CA SER A 178 7.94 33.28 7.66
C SER A 178 7.18 34.57 7.96
N PRO A 179 7.77 35.53 8.70
CA PRO A 179 7.17 36.87 8.86
C PRO A 179 6.90 37.61 7.55
N ALA A 180 7.55 37.22 6.45
CA ALA A 180 7.32 37.78 5.11
C ALA A 180 6.08 37.21 4.41
N ASP A 181 5.51 36.10 4.91
CA ASP A 181 4.31 35.50 4.33
C ASP A 181 3.11 36.43 4.49
N LYS A 182 2.40 36.63 3.38
CA LYS A 182 1.21 37.50 3.32
C LYS A 182 -0.10 36.74 3.42
N ASN A 183 -0.06 35.44 3.13
CA ASN A 183 -1.22 34.56 3.08
C ASN A 183 -0.94 33.36 3.99
N TYR A 184 -1.78 33.17 5.00
CA TYR A 184 -1.66 32.06 5.95
C TYR A 184 -2.75 31.04 5.71
N THR A 185 -2.34 29.81 5.39
CA THR A 185 -3.22 28.65 5.29
C THR A 185 -3.42 28.01 6.68
N TRP A 186 -4.42 27.14 6.84
CA TRP A 186 -4.63 26.48 8.14
C TRP A 186 -3.39 25.70 8.65
N PRO A 187 -2.59 24.99 7.80
CA PRO A 187 -1.39 24.31 8.28
C PRO A 187 -0.33 25.27 8.81
N MET A 188 -0.23 26.47 8.22
CA MET A 188 0.70 27.51 8.69
C MET A 188 0.30 28.03 10.06
N LEU A 189 -1.00 28.25 10.29
CA LEU A 189 -1.52 28.69 11.59
C LEU A 189 -1.30 27.64 12.68
N LEU A 190 -1.48 26.37 12.34
CA LEU A 190 -1.29 25.26 13.27
C LEU A 190 0.16 24.78 13.37
N TYR A 191 1.10 25.39 12.64
CA TYR A 191 2.47 24.87 12.51
C TYR A 191 3.13 24.63 13.87
N ASN A 192 3.03 25.57 14.81
CA ASN A 192 3.65 25.43 16.14
C ASN A 192 2.92 24.45 17.06
N TYR A 193 1.66 24.13 16.76
CA TYR A 193 0.80 23.25 17.55
C TYR A 193 0.86 21.79 17.11
N MET A 194 1.33 21.53 15.88
CA MET A 194 1.54 20.18 15.36
C MET A 194 2.86 19.60 15.90
N LYS A 195 2.79 18.50 16.65
CA LYS A 195 4.00 17.79 17.13
C LYS A 195 4.79 17.18 15.97
N ASP A 196 4.09 16.48 15.08
CA ASP A 196 4.61 15.97 13.82
C ASP A 196 4.02 16.82 12.69
N LYS A 197 4.86 17.30 11.78
CA LYS A 197 4.44 18.21 10.70
C LYS A 197 3.83 17.47 9.51
N ASP A 198 4.09 16.17 9.40
CA ASP A 198 3.57 15.33 8.33
C ASP A 198 2.14 14.86 8.60
N VAL A 199 1.56 15.18 9.78
CA VAL A 199 0.17 14.84 10.13
C VAL A 199 -0.86 15.55 9.26
N ILE A 200 -0.46 16.54 8.47
CA ILE A 200 -1.32 17.17 7.45
C ILE A 200 -1.49 16.31 6.20
N PHE A 201 -0.75 15.19 6.12
CA PHE A 201 -0.77 14.25 5.01
C PHE A 201 -1.32 12.88 5.42
N CYS A 202 -2.05 12.24 4.52
CA CYS A 202 -2.50 10.86 4.63
C CYS A 202 -1.51 9.97 3.86
N PRO A 203 -0.94 8.91 4.47
CA PRO A 203 -0.06 7.96 3.77
C PRO A 203 -0.74 7.16 2.64
N SER A 204 -2.06 7.24 2.51
CA SER A 204 -2.82 6.67 1.38
C SER A 204 -2.98 7.64 0.20
N ASP A 205 -2.50 8.89 0.29
CA ASP A 205 -2.55 9.82 -0.83
C ASP A 205 -1.78 9.27 -2.04
N PRO A 206 -2.31 9.40 -3.27
CA PRO A 206 -1.64 8.89 -4.45
C PRO A 206 -0.42 9.75 -4.82
N VAL A 207 0.67 9.08 -5.19
CA VAL A 207 1.86 9.71 -5.74
C VAL A 207 1.70 9.81 -7.27
N LYS A 208 1.69 11.02 -7.84
CA LYS A 208 1.58 11.21 -9.29
C LYS A 208 2.92 11.65 -9.87
N ASN A 209 3.49 10.87 -10.78
CA ASN A 209 4.75 11.19 -11.49
C ASN A 209 5.95 11.48 -10.56
N GLY A 210 6.04 10.82 -9.40
CA GLY A 210 7.09 11.06 -8.42
C GLY A 210 7.00 12.41 -7.69
N VAL A 211 6.02 13.25 -8.05
CA VAL A 211 5.64 14.45 -7.30
C VAL A 211 4.56 14.03 -6.33
N VAL A 212 4.87 14.14 -5.05
CA VAL A 212 3.89 13.93 -4.01
C VAL A 212 2.95 15.14 -4.05
N LEU A 213 1.62 14.93 -4.17
CA LEU A 213 0.63 16.03 -4.09
C LEU A 213 0.81 16.88 -2.80
N GLN A 214 1.47 16.27 -1.82
CA GLN A 214 1.93 16.82 -0.55
C GLN A 214 2.87 18.03 -0.66
N ASP A 215 3.47 18.31 -1.82
CA ASP A 215 4.40 19.46 -1.92
C ASP A 215 3.66 20.82 -1.95
N THR A 216 2.39 20.81 -2.37
CA THR A 216 1.57 22.04 -2.45
C THR A 216 0.20 21.94 -1.78
N LYS A 217 -0.39 20.73 -1.67
CA LYS A 217 -1.71 20.52 -1.09
C LYS A 217 -1.70 19.56 0.09
N VAL A 218 -2.64 19.74 1.01
CA VAL A 218 -2.86 18.87 2.18
C VAL A 218 -3.91 17.80 1.89
N SER A 219 -3.92 16.73 2.68
CA SER A 219 -4.87 15.61 2.51
C SER A 219 -6.23 15.87 3.16
N TYR A 220 -6.25 16.73 4.19
CA TYR A 220 -7.45 17.08 4.96
C TYR A 220 -7.83 18.53 4.67
N TYR A 221 -9.06 18.74 4.24
CA TYR A 221 -9.57 20.06 3.88
C TYR A 221 -10.36 20.67 5.02
N TRP A 222 -10.15 21.98 5.19
CA TRP A 222 -10.97 22.80 6.04
C TRP A 222 -12.40 22.89 5.49
N LYS A 223 -13.40 22.83 6.35
CA LYS A 223 -14.82 22.91 5.95
C LYS A 223 -15.23 24.35 5.61
N ALA A 224 -15.75 24.57 4.40
CA ALA A 224 -16.19 25.85 3.88
C ALA A 224 -17.38 26.41 4.64
N ALA A 225 -18.33 25.57 5.03
CA ALA A 225 -19.50 26.01 5.79
C ALA A 225 -19.09 26.61 7.14
N VAL A 226 -18.11 26.00 7.83
CA VAL A 226 -17.57 26.51 9.10
C VAL A 226 -16.90 27.86 8.85
N ASP A 227 -16.14 28.00 7.77
CA ASP A 227 -15.42 29.23 7.46
C ASP A 227 -16.32 30.38 6.96
N CYS A 228 -17.23 30.11 6.01
CA CYS A 228 -18.20 31.08 5.49
C CYS A 228 -19.16 31.58 6.58
N ALA A 229 -19.46 30.77 7.59
CA ALA A 229 -20.21 31.21 8.77
C ALA A 229 -19.53 32.36 9.52
N TRP A 230 -18.19 32.40 9.51
CA TRP A 230 -17.40 33.46 10.15
C TRP A 230 -17.68 34.79 9.49
N TYR A 231 -17.67 34.80 8.16
CA TYR A 231 -17.97 36.00 7.38
C TYR A 231 -19.46 36.34 7.31
N GLY A 232 -20.32 35.51 7.88
CA GLY A 232 -21.76 35.73 7.88
C GLY A 232 -22.39 35.53 6.50
N GLY A 233 -21.93 34.51 5.79
CA GLY A 233 -22.30 34.25 4.40
C GLY A 233 -21.43 35.01 3.40
N GLN A 234 -21.77 34.90 2.12
CA GLN A 234 -21.06 35.55 1.02
C GLN A 234 -21.07 37.09 1.12
N ASP A 235 -21.95 37.66 1.94
CA ASP A 235 -22.09 39.10 2.13
C ASP A 235 -21.01 39.72 3.03
N GLY A 236 -20.21 38.92 3.76
CA GLY A 236 -19.07 39.41 4.54
C GLY A 236 -19.45 40.25 5.77
N ARG A 237 -20.67 40.09 6.32
CA ARG A 237 -21.20 40.88 7.45
C ARG A 237 -21.18 40.17 8.80
N GLY A 238 -20.48 39.04 8.91
CA GLY A 238 -20.33 38.23 10.13
C GLY A 238 -19.21 38.68 11.07
N ARG A 239 -18.96 37.88 12.12
CA ARG A 239 -17.88 38.12 13.09
C ARG A 239 -16.55 37.55 12.58
N PRO A 240 -15.42 38.27 12.71
CA PRO A 240 -14.15 37.87 12.10
C PRO A 240 -13.61 36.49 12.53
N ALA A 241 -14.00 36.00 13.71
CA ALA A 241 -13.74 34.64 14.16
C ALA A 241 -14.87 34.12 15.06
N ARG A 242 -15.16 32.81 15.02
CA ARG A 242 -16.09 32.14 15.96
C ARG A 242 -15.30 31.43 17.04
N ARG A 243 -15.91 31.38 18.22
CA ARG A 243 -15.37 30.68 19.38
C ARG A 243 -15.88 29.25 19.43
N TYR A 244 -15.20 28.36 20.13
CA TYR A 244 -15.69 27.02 20.38
C TYR A 244 -17.14 26.99 20.94
N ALA A 245 -17.47 27.91 21.85
CA ALA A 245 -18.80 28.04 22.44
C ALA A 245 -19.91 28.49 21.48
N ASP A 246 -19.56 28.91 20.26
CA ASP A 246 -20.51 29.35 19.26
C ASP A 246 -21.23 28.19 18.56
N PHE A 247 -20.75 26.95 18.73
CA PHE A 247 -21.26 25.77 18.05
C PHE A 247 -22.18 24.96 18.98
N ALA A 248 -23.41 24.70 18.52
CA ALA A 248 -24.24 23.68 19.13
C ALA A 248 -23.85 22.30 18.58
N TYR A 249 -23.70 21.32 19.46
CA TYR A 249 -23.27 19.93 19.18
C TYR A 249 -21.88 19.87 18.52
N PRO A 250 -20.81 20.40 19.15
CA PRO A 250 -19.46 20.37 18.58
C PRO A 250 -18.97 18.95 18.21
N GLU A 251 -19.48 17.92 18.88
CA GLU A 251 -19.25 16.51 18.60
C GLU A 251 -19.85 16.03 17.26
N ASP A 252 -20.87 16.72 16.73
CA ASP A 252 -21.52 16.33 15.47
C ASP A 252 -21.15 17.27 14.29
N GLN A 253 -20.35 18.30 14.56
CA GLN A 253 -19.92 19.28 13.56
C GLN A 253 -18.54 18.95 12.99
N ILE A 254 -18.48 18.57 11.72
CA ILE A 254 -17.21 18.34 11.00
C ILE A 254 -16.45 19.67 10.84
N LEU A 255 -15.14 19.64 11.13
CA LEU A 255 -14.19 20.73 10.99
C LEU A 255 -13.18 20.48 9.85
N LEU A 256 -12.56 19.30 9.84
CA LEU A 256 -11.72 18.83 8.73
C LEU A 256 -12.31 17.56 8.14
N TRP A 257 -12.13 17.38 6.84
CA TRP A 257 -12.54 16.16 6.15
C TRP A 257 -11.50 15.74 5.12
N GLU A 258 -11.36 14.44 4.93
CA GLU A 258 -10.43 13.87 3.97
C GLU A 258 -10.85 14.17 2.52
N HIS A 259 -9.93 14.74 1.72
CA HIS A 259 -10.25 15.29 0.41
C HIS A 259 -10.85 14.27 -0.58
N ASN A 260 -10.30 13.06 -0.72
CA ASN A 260 -10.81 12.08 -1.70
C ASN A 260 -10.96 10.65 -1.18
N GLY A 261 -11.26 10.46 0.11
CA GLY A 261 -11.62 9.14 0.68
C GLY A 261 -10.75 8.00 0.15
N TRP A 262 -9.43 8.13 0.25
CA TRP A 262 -8.45 7.44 -0.61
C TRP A 262 -8.27 5.94 -0.30
N HIS A 263 -9.27 5.32 0.31
CA HIS A 263 -9.18 3.97 0.82
C HIS A 263 -10.01 3.03 -0.06
N TRP A 264 -9.36 1.97 -0.59
CA TRP A 264 -10.00 0.79 -1.18
C TRP A 264 -10.74 0.99 -2.52
N GLU A 265 -10.01 1.35 -3.59
CA GLU A 265 -10.53 1.34 -4.97
C GLU A 265 -11.44 2.55 -5.34
N GLU A 266 -11.61 3.50 -4.41
CA GLU A 266 -12.43 4.71 -4.52
C GLU A 266 -11.65 5.96 -4.98
N GLU A 267 -10.51 5.77 -5.66
CA GLU A 267 -9.63 6.86 -6.09
C GLU A 267 -10.41 7.91 -6.91
N ARG A 268 -10.38 9.16 -6.45
CA ARG A 268 -11.01 10.34 -7.10
C ARG A 268 -12.53 10.41 -7.02
N MET A 269 -13.17 9.61 -6.16
CA MET A 269 -14.61 9.74 -5.91
C MET A 269 -14.93 10.85 -4.91
N GLY A 270 -13.92 11.46 -4.27
CA GLY A 270 -14.09 12.73 -3.57
C GLY A 270 -15.10 12.63 -2.43
N ALA A 271 -15.99 13.62 -2.36
CA ALA A 271 -17.12 13.63 -1.44
C ALA A 271 -18.39 12.97 -2.02
N ALA A 272 -18.30 12.06 -2.99
CA ALA A 272 -19.47 11.42 -3.59
C ALA A 272 -20.21 10.44 -2.65
N ASP A 273 -21.46 10.15 -2.98
CA ASP A 273 -22.30 9.20 -2.24
C ASP A 273 -21.64 7.81 -2.16
N GLY A 274 -21.70 7.21 -0.97
CA GLY A 274 -21.16 5.88 -0.69
C GLY A 274 -19.71 5.88 -0.20
N VAL A 275 -18.96 6.95 -0.41
CA VAL A 275 -17.54 7.04 -0.04
C VAL A 275 -17.39 7.14 1.47
N THR A 276 -16.41 6.42 2.04
CA THR A 276 -16.06 6.56 3.46
C THR A 276 -14.85 7.45 3.64
N ILE A 277 -15.04 8.59 4.30
CA ILE A 277 -14.00 9.57 4.57
C ILE A 277 -13.66 9.62 6.05
N ASN A 278 -12.42 10.00 6.38
CA ASN A 278 -12.07 10.39 7.73
C ASN A 278 -12.48 11.86 7.98
N THR A 279 -13.03 12.12 9.16
CA THR A 279 -13.52 13.45 9.56
C THR A 279 -13.01 13.79 10.95
N LEU A 280 -12.66 15.05 11.17
CA LEU A 280 -12.37 15.64 12.47
C LEU A 280 -13.52 16.54 12.87
N PHE A 281 -13.98 16.45 14.11
CA PHE A 281 -15.08 17.23 14.64
C PHE A 281 -14.58 18.45 15.42
N ILE A 282 -15.48 19.42 15.69
CA ILE A 282 -15.13 20.66 16.38
C ILE A 282 -14.55 20.38 17.76
N ASP A 283 -15.10 19.40 18.49
CA ASP A 283 -14.58 18.94 19.79
C ASP A 283 -13.21 18.25 19.75
N GLY A 284 -12.65 18.05 18.56
CA GLY A 284 -11.33 17.50 18.33
C GLY A 284 -11.28 15.97 18.20
N HIS A 285 -12.40 15.25 18.30
CA HIS A 285 -12.37 13.81 18.03
C HIS A 285 -12.39 13.53 16.52
N ALA A 286 -11.76 12.44 16.10
CA ALA A 286 -11.79 11.99 14.71
C ALA A 286 -12.58 10.69 14.56
N ALA A 287 -13.35 10.56 13.48
CA ALA A 287 -14.06 9.33 13.15
C ALA A 287 -14.14 9.15 11.62
N SER A 288 -14.29 7.92 11.16
CA SER A 288 -14.65 7.67 9.77
C SER A 288 -16.18 7.78 9.61
N LYS A 289 -16.63 8.49 8.58
CA LYS A 289 -18.05 8.63 8.23
C LYS A 289 -18.27 8.22 6.78
N LYS A 290 -19.34 7.47 6.54
CA LYS A 290 -19.79 7.12 5.20
C LYS A 290 -20.70 8.23 4.69
N ILE A 291 -20.34 8.83 3.56
CA ILE A 291 -21.16 9.80 2.85
C ILE A 291 -22.36 9.06 2.26
N ARG A 292 -23.53 9.66 2.40
CA ARG A 292 -24.81 9.02 2.11
C ARG A 292 -25.62 9.84 1.12
N ASP A 293 -25.67 11.16 1.33
CA ASP A 293 -26.15 12.14 0.36
C ASP A 293 -25.26 13.39 0.42
N SER A 294 -24.35 13.53 -0.55
CA SER A 294 -23.60 14.76 -0.80
C SER A 294 -24.18 15.61 -1.91
N GLY A 295 -25.25 15.14 -2.57
CA GLY A 295 -25.72 15.69 -3.84
C GLY A 295 -24.83 15.36 -5.04
N TYR A 296 -23.81 14.49 -4.88
CA TYR A 296 -22.96 14.02 -5.97
C TYR A 296 -22.95 12.49 -6.07
N LYS A 297 -23.15 11.99 -7.29
CA LYS A 297 -23.10 10.55 -7.56
C LYS A 297 -21.66 10.05 -7.50
N GLN A 298 -21.49 8.76 -7.23
CA GLN A 298 -20.19 8.06 -7.23
C GLN A 298 -19.38 8.23 -8.53
N SER A 299 -20.03 8.52 -9.66
CA SER A 299 -19.39 8.82 -10.94
C SER A 299 -18.85 10.25 -11.09
N GLU A 300 -19.18 11.15 -10.16
CA GLU A 300 -18.84 12.56 -10.18
C GLU A 300 -17.66 12.84 -9.26
N ASN A 301 -16.72 13.67 -9.70
CA ASN A 301 -15.59 14.12 -8.88
C ASN A 301 -15.80 15.59 -8.51
N PRO A 302 -16.47 15.88 -7.38
CA PRO A 302 -16.82 17.25 -7.03
C PRO A 302 -15.58 18.12 -6.80
N PRO A 303 -15.55 19.35 -7.33
CA PRO A 303 -14.39 20.23 -7.20
C PRO A 303 -14.18 20.60 -5.74
N SER A 304 -13.14 20.06 -5.12
CA SER A 304 -12.87 20.28 -3.70
C SER A 304 -11.66 21.21 -3.50
N PRO A 305 -11.68 22.09 -2.48
CA PRO A 305 -12.84 22.48 -1.67
C PRO A 305 -13.89 23.25 -2.51
N LEU A 306 -15.18 23.09 -2.17
CA LEU A 306 -16.31 23.57 -2.97
C LEU A 306 -16.50 25.09 -2.82
N PRO A 307 -16.63 25.85 -3.93
CA PRO A 307 -16.61 27.31 -3.92
C PRO A 307 -17.93 27.99 -3.51
N ALA A 308 -19.04 27.26 -3.39
CA ALA A 308 -20.33 27.80 -2.93
C ALA A 308 -20.60 27.37 -1.47
N CYS A 309 -20.96 28.31 -0.59
CA CYS A 309 -21.06 28.05 0.85
C CYS A 309 -21.92 26.82 1.16
N GLY A 310 -21.27 25.75 1.63
CA GLY A 310 -21.91 24.51 2.10
C GLY A 310 -22.60 23.64 1.05
N VAL A 311 -22.61 24.02 -0.24
CA VAL A 311 -23.23 23.18 -1.28
C VAL A 311 -22.30 22.01 -1.58
N GLY A 312 -22.74 20.80 -1.23
CA GLY A 312 -22.04 19.56 -1.54
C GLY A 312 -20.94 19.14 -0.55
N GLU A 313 -20.82 19.83 0.59
CA GLU A 313 -19.95 19.38 1.68
C GLU A 313 -20.64 18.30 2.54
N PRO A 314 -19.92 17.28 3.02
CA PRO A 314 -20.48 16.25 3.88
C PRO A 314 -20.93 16.83 5.24
N ALA A 315 -22.15 16.47 5.64
CA ALA A 315 -22.85 16.82 6.88
C ALA A 315 -23.23 18.30 7.05
N TRP A 316 -24.52 18.54 7.25
CA TRP A 316 -25.12 19.87 7.30
C TRP A 316 -24.69 20.63 8.57
N PHE A 317 -24.10 21.80 8.34
CA PHE A 317 -23.77 22.79 9.37
C PHE A 317 -25.06 23.50 9.80
N ASN A 318 -25.25 23.75 11.10
CA ASN A 318 -26.49 24.27 11.68
C ASN A 318 -26.72 25.80 11.49
N TYR A 319 -26.27 26.37 10.37
CA TYR A 319 -26.24 27.82 10.18
C TYR A 319 -27.10 28.27 9.01
N ASN A 320 -28.02 29.19 9.30
CA ASN A 320 -28.83 29.84 8.30
C ASN A 320 -28.07 31.06 7.76
N PHE A 321 -27.49 30.91 6.56
CA PHE A 321 -26.72 31.97 5.90
C PHE A 321 -27.58 33.19 5.54
N SER A 322 -28.87 33.03 5.23
CA SER A 322 -29.77 34.15 4.93
C SER A 322 -30.10 34.99 6.16
N ALA A 323 -30.22 34.34 7.32
CA ALA A 323 -30.52 34.99 8.60
C ALA A 323 -29.27 35.33 9.41
N ASN A 324 -28.07 34.96 8.95
CA ASN A 324 -26.80 35.15 9.63
C ASN A 324 -26.81 34.63 11.10
N THR A 325 -27.48 33.50 11.34
CA THR A 325 -27.73 32.96 12.68
C THR A 325 -27.69 31.44 12.71
N PHE A 326 -27.40 30.89 13.89
CA PHE A 326 -27.49 29.45 14.16
C PHE A 326 -28.96 29.04 14.21
N SER A 327 -29.35 28.11 13.35
CA SER A 327 -30.72 27.61 13.25
C SER A 327 -30.89 26.38 14.12
N ARG A 328 -31.84 26.43 15.04
CA ARG A 328 -32.24 25.28 15.88
C ARG A 328 -33.40 24.47 15.27
N SER A 329 -33.82 24.79 14.04
CA SER A 329 -34.91 24.06 13.39
C SER A 329 -34.44 22.67 12.94
N ALA A 330 -35.37 21.70 12.91
CA ALA A 330 -35.06 20.30 12.59
C ALA A 330 -34.36 20.10 11.23
N ASN A 331 -34.52 21.04 10.29
CA ASN A 331 -33.85 21.04 8.99
C ASN A 331 -32.35 21.36 9.06
N TRP A 332 -31.84 21.75 10.23
CA TRP A 332 -30.46 22.18 10.46
C TRP A 332 -29.85 21.53 11.73
N ASP A 333 -30.53 20.55 12.34
CA ASP A 333 -30.00 19.79 13.47
C ASP A 333 -29.03 18.72 12.95
N PRO A 334 -27.72 18.82 13.24
CA PRO A 334 -26.71 17.87 12.77
C PRO A 334 -26.92 16.46 13.34
N ARG A 335 -27.80 16.26 14.33
CA ARG A 335 -28.19 14.93 14.84
C ARG A 335 -29.39 14.37 14.07
N ALA A 336 -30.33 15.23 13.68
CA ALA A 336 -31.47 14.84 12.84
C ALA A 336 -31.03 14.46 11.42
N TRP A 337 -29.92 15.03 10.93
CA TRP A 337 -29.26 14.69 9.66
C TRP A 337 -27.92 13.96 9.82
N GLY A 338 -27.40 13.85 11.04
CA GLY A 338 -26.22 13.04 11.36
C GLY A 338 -26.51 11.55 11.31
N ASP A 339 -27.76 11.20 11.65
CA ASP A 339 -28.33 9.87 11.44
C ASP A 339 -29.11 9.75 10.10
N ASN A 340 -29.74 10.84 9.62
CA ASN A 340 -30.22 10.97 8.23
C ASN A 340 -29.12 11.52 7.31
N LEU A 341 -27.97 10.88 7.39
CA LEU A 341 -27.38 10.33 6.19
C LEU A 341 -28.50 9.53 5.46
N PRO A 342 -29.00 9.89 4.27
CA PRO A 342 -29.80 8.97 3.46
C PRO A 342 -29.01 7.72 3.06
#